data_AF-A0A9D3Z7A0-F1
#
_entry.id   AF-A0A9D3Z7A0-F1
#
_cell.length_a   1.000
_cell.length_b   1.000
_cell.length_c   1.000
_cell.angle_alpha   90.00
_cell.angle_beta   90.00
_cell.angle_gamma   90.00
#
_symmetry.space_group_name_H-M   'P 1'
#
loop_
_entity.id
_entity.type
_entity.pdbx_description
1 polymer ?
#
loop_
_entity_poly.entity_id
_entity_poly.type
_entity_poly.pdbx_seq_one_letter_code
_entity_poly.pdbx_strand_id
1 'polypeptide(L)'
;MALTSGERSALWRKRQRNDTEKHEKYKQKERERYLKRKERGNIKLVHDMSKREKRSKRRAWKISSKTYRDRTKKITAALKLTMTPPNSPPDNGPGPSREIQNRDRG
;
A
#
# COMPACT_ATOMS: atom_id res chain seq x y z
N MET A 1 27.33 -16.85 -8.56
CA MET A 1 25.92 -16.81 -9.01
C MET A 1 25.57 -15.41 -9.47
N ALA A 2 24.82 -15.25 -10.57
CA ALA A 2 24.40 -13.93 -11.04
C ALA A 2 23.17 -13.45 -10.26
N LEU A 3 23.15 -12.16 -9.88
CA LEU A 3 22.02 -11.53 -9.20
C LEU A 3 20.74 -11.63 -10.05
N THR A 4 19.60 -11.87 -9.41
CA THR A 4 18.27 -11.85 -10.04
C THR A 4 17.86 -10.42 -10.44
N SER A 5 16.90 -10.28 -11.36
CA SER A 5 16.38 -8.96 -11.77
C SER A 5 15.82 -8.14 -10.60
N GLY A 6 15.16 -8.81 -9.65
CA GLY A 6 14.61 -8.17 -8.45
C GLY A 6 15.70 -7.64 -7.51
N GLU A 7 16.76 -8.41 -7.30
CA GLU A 7 17.91 -8.00 -6.48
C GLU A 7 18.68 -6.84 -7.11
N ARG A 8 18.91 -6.88 -8.43
CA ARG A 8 19.52 -5.76 -9.17
C ARG A 8 18.71 -4.48 -9.00
N SER A 9 17.38 -4.57 -9.11
CA SER A 9 16.48 -3.43 -8.91
C SER A 9 16.47 -2.91 -7.47
N ALA A 10 16.60 -3.79 -6.48
CA ALA A 10 16.70 -3.40 -5.07
C ALA A 10 18.02 -2.68 -4.76
N LEU A 11 19.14 -3.21 -5.27
CA LEU A 11 20.46 -2.59 -5.15
C LEU A 11 20.50 -1.22 -5.82
N TRP A 12 19.94 -1.10 -7.03
CA TRP A 12 19.84 0.19 -7.72
C TRP A 12 19.04 1.21 -6.89
N ARG A 13 17.86 0.83 -6.35
CA ARG A 13 17.06 1.72 -5.48
C ARG A 13 17.79 2.11 -4.20
N LYS A 14 18.58 1.21 -3.61
CA LYS A 14 19.42 1.52 -2.43
C LYS A 14 20.50 2.53 -2.80
N ARG A 15 21.18 2.33 -3.94
CA ARG A 15 22.22 3.25 -4.44
C ARG A 15 21.66 4.64 -4.75
N GLN A 16 20.48 4.72 -5.35
CA GLN A 16 19.82 6.00 -5.65
C GLN A 16 19.40 6.74 -4.38
N ARG A 17 18.86 6.05 -3.36
CA ARG A 17 18.47 6.72 -2.10
C ARG A 17 19.66 7.27 -1.30
N ASN A 18 20.81 6.64 -1.42
CA ASN A 18 22.01 7.07 -0.71
C ASN A 18 22.70 8.29 -1.35
N ASP A 19 22.32 8.69 -2.56
CA ASP A 19 22.89 9.83 -3.29
C ASP A 19 21.75 10.81 -3.64
N THR A 20 21.60 11.83 -2.81
CA THR A 20 20.49 12.79 -2.88
C THR A 20 20.48 13.57 -4.19
N GLU A 21 21.63 14.01 -4.69
CA GLU A 21 21.75 14.73 -5.97
C GLU A 21 21.34 13.86 -7.16
N LYS A 22 21.82 12.60 -7.23
CA LYS A 22 21.44 11.70 -8.32
C LYS A 22 19.96 11.37 -8.27
N HIS A 23 19.40 11.20 -7.07
CA HIS A 23 17.98 10.98 -6.89
C HIS A 23 17.13 12.16 -7.37
N GLU A 24 17.57 13.40 -7.13
CA GLU A 24 16.88 14.59 -7.60
C GLU A 24 16.91 14.72 -9.13
N LYS A 25 18.08 14.52 -9.74
CA LYS A 25 18.22 14.49 -11.20
C LYS A 25 17.33 13.41 -11.83
N TYR A 26 17.23 12.24 -11.20
CA TYR A 26 16.33 11.18 -11.63
C TYR A 26 14.85 11.59 -11.54
N LYS A 27 14.41 12.20 -10.43
CA LYS A 27 13.05 12.72 -10.27
C LYS A 27 12.69 13.75 -11.34
N GLN A 28 13.61 14.67 -11.66
CA GLN A 28 13.42 15.67 -12.71
C GLN A 28 13.22 14.99 -14.07
N LYS A 29 14.09 14.03 -14.43
CA LYS A 29 13.98 13.28 -15.68
C LYS A 29 12.68 12.49 -15.79
N GLU A 30 12.20 11.89 -14.70
CA GLU A 30 10.90 11.21 -14.68
C GLU A 30 9.74 12.19 -14.87
N ARG A 31 9.81 13.39 -14.27
CA ARG A 31 8.81 14.44 -14.48
C ARG A 31 8.77 14.86 -15.95
N GLU A 32 9.91 15.10 -16.60
CA GLU A 32 9.97 15.45 -18.02
C GLU A 32 9.40 14.34 -18.91
N ARG A 33 9.72 13.07 -18.63
CA ARG A 33 9.15 11.92 -19.34
C ARG A 33 7.63 11.87 -19.20
N TYR A 34 7.12 12.11 -17.99
CA TYR A 34 5.69 12.16 -17.75
C TYR A 34 5.02 13.27 -18.56
N LEU A 35 5.58 14.49 -18.54
CA LEU A 35 5.08 15.62 -19.33
C LEU A 35 5.05 15.30 -20.83
N LYS A 36 6.16 14.81 -21.40
CA LYS A 36 6.22 14.39 -22.81
C LYS A 36 5.18 13.32 -23.16
N ARG A 37 4.92 12.37 -22.26
CA ARG A 37 3.89 11.33 -22.47
C ARG A 37 2.47 11.89 -22.35
N LYS A 38 2.26 12.87 -21.48
CA LYS A 38 0.99 13.59 -21.35
C LYS A 38 0.70 14.41 -22.60
N GLU A 39 1.68 15.18 -23.08
CA GLU A 39 1.60 15.96 -24.32
C GLU A 39 1.30 15.09 -25.55
N ARG A 40 1.93 13.92 -25.64
CA ARG A 40 1.66 12.94 -26.72
C ARG A 40 0.30 12.24 -26.61
N GLY A 41 -0.49 12.48 -25.56
CA GLY A 41 -1.80 11.84 -25.35
C GLY A 41 -1.75 10.41 -24.81
N ASN A 42 -0.56 9.91 -24.46
CA ASN A 42 -0.38 8.54 -23.92
C ASN A 42 -0.86 8.42 -22.47
N ILE A 43 -1.02 9.54 -21.78
CA ILE A 43 -1.53 9.62 -20.41
C ILE A 43 -2.78 10.49 -20.41
N LYS A 44 -3.95 9.84 -20.34
CA LYS A 44 -5.24 10.52 -20.15
C LYS A 44 -5.55 10.65 -18.67
N LEU A 45 -6.01 11.82 -18.23
CA LEU A 45 -6.57 11.96 -16.89
C LEU A 45 -7.93 11.27 -16.83
N VAL A 46 -8.39 10.95 -15.62
CA VAL A 46 -9.67 10.23 -15.46
C VAL A 46 -10.82 11.02 -16.09
N HIS A 47 -10.84 12.34 -16.01
CA HIS A 47 -11.89 13.15 -16.65
C HIS A 47 -11.85 13.03 -18.18
N ASP A 48 -10.67 13.05 -18.78
CA ASP A 48 -10.42 12.91 -20.23
C ASP A 48 -10.74 11.52 -20.79
N MET A 49 -10.90 10.51 -19.94
CA MET A 49 -11.21 9.15 -20.39
C MET A 49 -12.67 9.03 -20.87
N SER A 50 -12.86 8.28 -21.96
CA SER A 50 -14.19 7.84 -22.41
C SER A 50 -14.88 6.95 -21.36
N LYS A 51 -16.21 6.80 -21.48
CA LYS A 51 -16.98 5.91 -20.58
C LYS A 51 -16.46 4.46 -20.61
N ARG A 52 -16.00 3.98 -21.77
CA ARG A 52 -15.44 2.63 -21.95
C ARG A 52 -14.09 2.47 -21.24
N GLU A 53 -13.18 3.43 -21.42
CA GLU A 53 -11.88 3.44 -20.74
C GLU A 53 -12.03 3.53 -19.21
N LYS A 54 -12.92 4.41 -18.74
CA LYS A 54 -13.29 4.51 -17.31
C LYS A 54 -13.76 3.18 -16.76
N ARG A 55 -14.62 2.45 -17.49
CA ARG A 55 -15.09 1.11 -17.09
C ARG A 55 -13.94 0.10 -17.01
N SER A 56 -13.05 0.09 -18.00
CA SER A 56 -11.87 -0.79 -18.02
C SER A 56 -10.95 -0.51 -16.83
N LYS A 57 -10.62 0.76 -16.57
CA LYS A 57 -9.80 1.18 -15.42
C LYS A 57 -10.43 0.79 -14.09
N ARG A 58 -11.75 0.98 -13.92
CA ARG A 58 -12.45 0.54 -12.71
C ARG A 58 -12.37 -0.97 -12.50
N ARG A 59 -12.48 -1.78 -13.56
CA ARG A 59 -12.30 -3.25 -13.45
C ARG A 59 -10.89 -3.58 -12.99
N ALA A 60 -9.88 -2.97 -13.61
CA ALA A 60 -8.48 -3.15 -13.20
C ALA A 60 -8.26 -2.77 -11.72
N TRP A 61 -8.79 -1.64 -11.27
CA TRP A 61 -8.69 -1.20 -9.87
C TRP A 61 -9.34 -2.17 -8.89
N LYS A 62 -10.52 -2.71 -9.22
CA LYS A 62 -11.18 -3.73 -8.38
C LYS A 62 -10.30 -4.98 -8.23
N ILE A 63 -9.69 -5.44 -9.32
CA ILE A 63 -8.78 -6.59 -9.30
C ILE A 63 -7.55 -6.28 -8.46
N SER A 64 -6.87 -5.16 -8.71
CA SER A 64 -5.67 -4.76 -7.96
C SER A 64 -5.97 -4.59 -6.46
N SER A 65 -7.11 -4.00 -6.12
CA SER A 65 -7.55 -3.83 -4.72
C SER A 65 -7.78 -5.18 -4.04
N LYS A 66 -8.46 -6.12 -4.72
CA LYS A 66 -8.65 -7.48 -4.22
C LYS A 66 -7.30 -8.17 -3.99
N THR A 67 -6.41 -8.15 -4.98
CA THR A 67 -5.08 -8.77 -4.88
C THR A 67 -4.26 -8.19 -3.74
N TYR A 68 -4.28 -6.86 -3.57
CA TYR A 68 -3.62 -6.19 -2.46
C TYR A 68 -4.19 -6.66 -1.12
N ARG A 69 -5.52 -6.63 -0.95
CA ARG A 69 -6.18 -7.07 0.28
C ARG A 69 -5.86 -8.52 0.61
N ASP A 70 -5.90 -9.42 -0.36
CA ASP A 70 -5.63 -10.84 -0.15
C ASP A 70 -4.16 -11.06 0.25
N ARG A 71 -3.22 -10.31 -0.36
CA ARG A 71 -1.81 -10.31 0.07
C ARG A 71 -1.66 -9.82 1.50
N THR A 72 -2.29 -8.69 1.85
CA THR A 72 -2.22 -8.12 3.20
C THR A 72 -2.82 -9.06 4.24
N LYS A 73 -3.93 -9.73 3.94
CA LYS A 73 -4.51 -10.78 4.80
C LYS A 73 -3.53 -11.91 5.09
N LYS A 74 -2.84 -12.41 4.06
CA LYS A 74 -1.83 -13.47 4.23
C LYS A 74 -0.68 -13.02 5.11
N ILE A 75 -0.15 -11.83 4.87
CA ILE A 75 0.96 -11.26 5.67
C ILE A 75 0.53 -11.05 7.12
N THR A 76 -0.64 -10.44 7.34
CA THR A 76 -1.16 -10.19 8.70
C THR A 76 -1.47 -11.47 9.45
N ALA A 77 -2.01 -12.50 8.80
CA ALA A 77 -2.20 -13.82 9.40
C ALA A 77 -0.86 -14.46 9.81
N ALA A 78 0.15 -14.40 8.94
CA ALA A 78 1.49 -14.89 9.25
C ALA A 78 2.14 -14.13 10.42
N LEU A 79 2.01 -12.80 10.46
CA LEU A 79 2.52 -11.98 11.55
C LEU A 79 1.82 -12.27 12.89
N LYS A 80 0.50 -12.52 12.88
CA LYS A 80 -0.21 -12.92 14.10
C LYS A 80 0.31 -14.25 14.64
N LEU A 81 0.62 -15.23 13.78
CA LEU A 81 1.18 -16.50 14.21
C LEU A 81 2.57 -16.35 14.86
N THR A 82 3.38 -15.37 14.42
CA THR A 82 4.77 -15.23 14.88
C THR A 82 4.96 -14.20 16.00
N MET A 83 4.04 -13.25 16.18
CA MET A 83 4.19 -12.11 17.08
C MET A 83 3.14 -12.05 18.20
N THR A 84 2.27 -13.06 18.35
CA THR A 84 1.36 -13.11 19.50
C THR A 84 2.13 -13.65 20.70
N PRO A 85 2.33 -12.88 21.79
CA PRO A 85 2.90 -13.42 23.01
C PRO A 85 2.03 -14.57 23.54
N PRO A 86 2.61 -15.55 24.26
CA PRO A 86 1.83 -16.66 24.83
C PRO A 86 0.69 -16.12 25.68
N ASN A 87 -0.48 -16.75 25.57
CA ASN A 87 -1.69 -16.36 26.30
C ASN A 87 -1.34 -16.13 27.77
N SER A 88 -1.56 -14.90 28.26
CA SER A 88 -1.43 -14.62 29.68
C SER A 88 -2.42 -15.49 30.45
N PRO A 89 -2.07 -16.00 31.65
CA PRO A 89 -2.98 -16.82 32.45
C PRO A 89 -4.32 -16.10 32.68
N PRO A 90 -5.45 -16.82 32.78
CA PRO A 90 -6.73 -16.20 33.05
C PRO A 90 -6.67 -15.45 34.39
N ASP A 91 -6.99 -14.16 34.33
CA ASP A 91 -7.11 -13.29 35.50
C ASP A 91 -8.37 -13.70 36.29
N ASN A 92 -8.18 -14.48 37.36
CA ASN A 92 -9.23 -14.85 38.31
C ASN A 92 -9.41 -13.78 39.39
N GLY A 93 -9.39 -12.49 39.01
CA GLY A 93 -9.67 -11.37 39.91
C GLY A 93 -11.15 -10.96 39.86
N PRO A 94 -11.82 -10.73 41.00
CA PRO A 94 -13.15 -10.13 41.01
C PRO A 94 -13.03 -8.65 40.60
N GLY A 95 -13.26 -8.36 39.33
CA GLY A 95 -13.29 -6.99 38.83
C GLY A 95 -14.52 -6.22 39.34
N PRO A 96 -14.38 -4.93 39.72
CA PRO A 96 -15.50 -4.14 40.23
C PRO A 96 -16.56 -3.92 39.14
N SER A 97 -17.81 -4.23 39.49
CA SER A 97 -19.01 -4.05 38.67
C SER A 97 -19.09 -2.64 38.06
N ARG A 98 -19.07 -2.55 36.73
CA ARG A 98 -19.45 -1.32 36.02
C ARG A 98 -20.97 -1.17 36.09
N GLU A 99 -21.45 -0.40 37.06
CA GLU A 99 -22.80 0.17 37.01
C GLU A 99 -22.93 1.04 35.75
N ILE A 100 -23.76 0.58 34.82
CA ILE A 100 -24.16 1.34 33.64
C ILE A 100 -25.22 2.33 34.10
N GLN A 101 -24.82 3.57 34.38
CA GLN A 101 -25.78 4.67 34.51
C GLN A 101 -26.30 5.03 33.11
N ASN A 102 -27.48 4.53 32.78
CA ASN A 102 -28.29 5.01 31.66
C ASN A 102 -28.56 6.50 31.90
N ARG A 103 -27.94 7.39 31.13
CA ARG A 103 -28.38 8.78 31.05
C ARG A 103 -29.43 8.89 29.96
N ASP A 104 -30.59 9.34 30.40
CA ASP A 104 -31.82 9.53 29.66
C ASP A 104 -31.66 10.31 28.36
N ARG A 105 -32.49 9.91 27.40
CA ARG A 105 -32.88 10.72 26.24
C ARG A 105 -33.75 11.87 26.73
N GLY A 106 -33.44 13.08 26.28
CA GLY A 106 -34.27 14.28 26.36
C GLY A 106 -33.75 15.31 25.38
#